data_AF-A0A7I8VMU2-F1
#
_entry.id   AF-A0A7I8VMU2-F1
#
_cell.length_a   1.000
_cell.length_b   1.000
_cell.length_c   1.000
_cell.angle_alpha   90.00
_cell.angle_beta   90.00
_cell.angle_gamma   90.00
#
_symmetry.space_group_name_H-M   'P 1'
#
loop_
_entity.id
_entity.type
_entity.pdbx_description
1 polymer ?
#
loop_
_entity_poly.entity_id
_entity_poly.type
_entity_poly.pdbx_seq_one_letter_code
_entity_poly.pdbx_strand_id
1 'polypeptide(L)'
;MIVSRSDSRFARGYYVIGSNESETRFRVFKIDRLEPYELKIYHDEVEYTSSEMRELLRRIKEAAKSSSKGTKSEEIPIKCALGIAGFVRFFEGYYMILVTTRKRVAQIGPHFVYKVLESHLLYIPNDEVKPASHPDEQRYVKLFQNVDLTSNFYFSYGYELTQTLQYNLALSKPDASEIEELEIDSDKKIIGIIQQSEKKFVWNDYLLQPTRDVLSKEWTITLIHGFIQQVCLNVVGKPVYLTLIARRSQYYAGTRFLKRGSNCKGQVANEVEIEQIVNDASLTHFHENHYTSYVQLRGSVPGFWSQDISKMVPKPQITIDQSDAFAYVAGAHFRSLLKRYGSPVIVFNLVKKKEKKRHENQLTDILKDAISYLNQFLTKEQQIIYTACDMARVSKKKDVLHLLHHLSEKILDKTGIFHNKKNNSLQTGVIRTNCVDCLDRTNTAQFAVFKCALERQLCSLGIIEQKTPDANSHAADILEDMMEDLGDTLAIQYGG
;
A
#
# COMPACT_ATOMS: atom_id res chain seq x y z
N MET A 1 10.48 23.48 11.58
CA MET A 1 11.81 24.12 11.82
C MET A 1 12.59 23.33 12.85
N ILE A 2 13.88 23.02 12.62
CA ILE A 2 14.78 22.37 13.58
C ILE A 2 15.65 23.44 14.23
N VAL A 3 15.59 23.59 15.56
CA VAL A 3 16.39 24.60 16.27
C VAL A 3 17.44 23.92 17.16
N SER A 4 18.64 24.50 17.14
CA SER A 4 19.88 23.92 17.62
C SER A 4 20.01 23.84 19.16
N ARG A 5 21.02 23.05 19.54
CA ARG A 5 21.45 22.55 20.84
C ARG A 5 21.66 23.63 21.93
N SER A 6 21.29 23.31 23.17
CA SER A 6 21.83 23.99 24.38
C SER A 6 22.32 22.96 25.42
N ASP A 7 23.37 23.23 26.21
CA ASP A 7 23.95 22.26 27.18
C ASP A 7 23.46 22.43 28.64
N SER A 8 22.36 23.13 28.91
CA SER A 8 21.75 23.01 30.24
C SER A 8 21.03 21.66 30.36
N ARG A 9 21.06 21.02 31.55
CA ARG A 9 20.42 19.69 31.77
C ARG A 9 18.93 19.63 31.40
N PHE A 10 18.27 20.78 31.25
CA PHE A 10 16.88 20.91 30.83
C PHE A 10 16.70 21.19 29.31
N ALA A 11 17.77 21.55 28.59
CA ALA A 11 17.67 22.08 27.23
C ALA A 11 18.66 21.46 26.21
N ARG A 12 19.24 20.29 26.52
CA ARG A 12 19.85 19.40 25.52
C ARG A 12 18.77 18.72 24.68
N GLY A 13 18.83 18.90 23.36
CA GLY A 13 17.90 18.29 22.40
C GLY A 13 17.68 19.13 21.14
N TYR A 14 17.11 18.53 20.11
CA TYR A 14 16.67 19.16 18.88
C TYR A 14 15.18 19.47 18.98
N TYR A 15 14.77 20.69 18.65
CA TYR A 15 13.36 21.08 18.67
C TYR A 15 12.80 21.05 17.26
N VAL A 16 11.71 20.31 17.05
CA VAL A 16 10.97 20.28 15.79
C VAL A 16 9.67 21.03 15.97
N ILE A 17 9.47 22.03 15.12
CA ILE A 17 8.27 22.88 15.13
C ILE A 17 7.43 22.56 13.91
N GLY A 18 6.16 22.26 14.16
CA GLY A 18 5.11 22.05 13.18
C GLY A 18 4.18 23.26 13.18
N SER A 19 3.72 23.62 11.99
CA SER A 19 2.75 24.70 11.79
C SER A 19 1.58 24.18 10.97
N ASN A 20 0.42 24.80 11.14
CA ASN A 20 -0.67 24.63 10.18
C ASN A 20 -0.38 25.36 8.85
N GLU A 21 -1.19 25.09 7.83
CA GLU A 21 -1.04 25.68 6.49
C GLU A 21 -1.16 27.22 6.49
N SER A 22 -1.92 27.78 7.44
CA SER A 22 -2.07 29.23 7.60
C SER A 22 -1.01 29.87 8.51
N GLU A 23 -0.06 29.09 9.05
CA GLU A 23 0.98 29.55 10.00
C GLU A 23 0.44 30.35 11.21
N THR A 24 -0.76 30.04 11.66
CA THR A 24 -1.39 30.69 12.82
C THR A 24 -1.19 29.90 14.11
N ARG A 25 -1.05 28.58 14.01
CA ARG A 25 -0.90 27.67 15.14
C ARG A 25 0.35 26.84 14.98
N PHE A 26 1.13 26.77 16.05
CA PHE A 26 2.38 26.02 16.08
C PHE A 26 2.36 25.00 17.22
N ARG A 27 2.94 23.84 16.98
CA ARG A 27 3.22 22.84 18.00
C ARG A 27 4.71 22.50 17.96
N VAL A 28 5.23 21.99 19.06
CA VAL A 28 6.65 21.66 19.18
C VAL A 28 6.81 20.27 19.78
N PHE A 29 7.79 19.52 19.32
CA PHE A 29 8.29 18.39 20.07
C PHE A 29 9.81 18.44 20.13
N LYS A 30 10.34 17.87 21.21
CA LYS A 30 11.77 17.81 21.49
C LYS A 30 12.27 16.40 21.20
N ILE A 31 13.37 16.31 20.46
CA ILE A 31 14.13 15.08 20.24
C ILE A 31 15.36 15.15 21.12
N ASP A 32 15.49 14.20 22.02
CA ASP A 32 16.63 14.07 22.89
C ASP A 32 17.51 12.88 22.49
N ARG A 33 18.82 13.11 22.53
CA ARG A 33 19.86 12.17 22.12
C ARG A 33 21.06 12.23 23.08
N LEU A 34 20.76 12.24 24.38
CA LEU A 34 21.78 12.12 25.44
C LEU A 34 22.47 10.76 25.38
N GLU A 35 21.72 9.69 25.15
CA GLU A 35 22.27 8.34 24.99
C GLU A 35 22.55 8.04 23.52
N PRO A 36 23.64 7.32 23.19
CA PRO A 36 24.01 7.02 21.81
C PRO A 36 23.04 6.07 21.09
N TYR A 37 22.35 5.21 21.84
CA TYR A 37 21.57 4.10 21.31
C TYR A 37 20.07 4.23 21.50
N GLU A 38 19.61 5.34 22.09
CA GLU A 38 18.19 5.61 22.32
C GLU A 38 17.81 6.97 21.72
N LEU A 39 16.61 7.03 21.13
CA LEU A 39 16.00 8.26 20.64
C LEU A 39 14.78 8.56 21.50
N LYS A 40 14.89 9.53 22.41
CA LYS A 40 13.79 9.93 23.29
C LYS A 40 13.06 11.12 22.67
N ILE A 41 11.78 10.97 22.37
CA ILE A 41 10.95 12.04 21.82
C ILE A 41 10.01 12.51 22.93
N TYR A 42 9.88 13.82 23.10
CA TYR A 42 8.97 14.44 24.05
C TYR A 42 8.03 15.37 23.28
N HIS A 43 6.74 15.05 23.28
CA HIS A 43 5.71 15.87 22.64
C HIS A 43 5.20 16.92 23.61
N ASP A 44 5.14 18.18 23.16
CA ASP A 44 4.45 19.24 23.87
C ASP A 44 3.08 19.44 23.21
N GLU A 45 2.01 19.14 23.94
CA GLU A 45 0.63 19.26 23.45
C GLU A 45 0.13 20.71 23.39
N VAL A 46 0.95 21.68 23.85
CA VAL A 46 0.60 23.09 23.84
C VAL A 46 0.59 23.67 22.42
N GLU A 47 -0.51 24.34 22.07
CA GLU A 47 -0.61 25.15 20.86
C GLU A 47 -0.08 26.56 21.13
N TYR A 48 0.90 26.99 20.33
CA TYR A 48 1.53 28.29 20.40
C TYR A 48 1.05 29.21 19.28
N THR A 49 0.90 30.50 19.58
CA THR A 49 0.73 31.56 18.58
C THR A 49 2.06 31.97 17.95
N SER A 50 2.02 32.70 16.82
CA SER A 50 3.23 33.19 16.15
C SER A 50 4.12 34.09 17.03
N SER A 51 3.54 34.88 17.93
CA SER A 51 4.28 35.70 18.90
C SER A 51 4.97 34.86 19.96
N GLU A 52 4.25 33.92 20.57
CA GLU A 52 4.78 33.03 21.61
C GLU A 52 5.86 32.11 21.05
N MET A 53 5.66 31.62 19.83
CA MET A 53 6.65 30.80 19.13
C MET A 53 7.94 31.58 18.89
N ARG A 54 7.86 32.83 18.42
CA ARG A 54 9.05 33.69 18.27
C ARG A 54 9.77 33.93 19.58
N GLU A 55 9.03 34.09 20.68
CA GLU A 55 9.65 34.23 21.99
C GLU A 55 10.32 32.94 22.48
N LEU A 56 9.65 31.80 22.34
CA LEU A 56 10.20 30.48 22.65
C LEU A 56 11.50 30.23 21.88
N LEU A 57 11.50 30.55 20.59
CA LEU A 57 12.67 30.46 19.74
C LEU A 57 13.81 31.35 20.17
N ARG A 58 13.50 32.59 20.58
CA ARG A 58 14.48 33.52 21.13
C ARG A 58 15.11 32.93 22.40
N ARG A 59 14.29 32.40 23.31
CA ARG A 59 14.73 31.76 24.56
C ARG A 59 15.62 30.54 24.28
N ILE A 60 15.25 29.68 23.33
CA ILE A 60 16.07 28.51 22.94
C ILE A 60 17.40 28.96 22.34
N LYS A 61 17.40 29.96 21.44
CA LYS A 61 18.63 30.50 20.84
C LYS A 61 19.55 31.16 21.87
N GLU A 62 18.99 31.87 22.84
CA GLU A 62 19.75 32.48 23.94
C GLU A 62 20.35 31.42 24.87
N ALA A 63 19.57 30.39 25.21
CA ALA A 63 20.05 29.24 25.98
C ALA A 63 21.21 28.53 25.24
N ALA A 64 21.08 28.31 23.93
CA ALA A 64 22.13 27.73 23.10
C ALA A 64 23.43 28.56 23.12
N LYS A 65 23.33 29.89 22.93
CA LYS A 65 24.48 30.81 22.92
C LYS A 65 25.18 30.93 24.27
N SER A 66 24.43 30.93 25.36
CA SER A 66 24.98 31.02 26.73
C SER A 66 25.82 29.79 27.10
N SER A 67 25.57 28.67 26.43
CA SER A 67 26.16 27.36 26.72
C SER A 67 27.39 27.03 25.87
N SER A 68 27.53 27.62 24.68
CA SER A 68 28.62 27.31 23.74
C SER A 68 29.89 28.13 24.03
N LYS A 69 30.62 27.81 25.10
CA LYS A 69 32.04 28.21 25.19
C LYS A 69 32.88 27.28 24.31
N GLY A 70 32.94 27.57 23.00
CA GLY A 70 34.00 27.07 22.12
C GLY A 70 33.62 26.09 21.01
N THR A 71 32.39 25.59 20.93
CA THR A 71 31.94 24.75 19.80
C THR A 71 30.89 25.51 19.00
N LYS A 72 31.15 25.78 17.71
CA LYS A 72 30.18 26.42 16.82
C LYS A 72 28.89 25.58 16.85
N SER A 73 27.80 26.16 17.34
CA SER A 73 26.47 25.58 17.19
C SER A 73 26.20 25.49 15.69
N GLU A 74 26.38 24.32 15.08
CA GLU A 74 26.00 24.12 13.69
C GLU A 74 24.49 24.30 13.61
N GLU A 75 24.05 25.47 13.13
CA GLU A 75 22.67 25.69 12.74
C GLU A 75 22.38 24.73 11.58
N ILE A 76 21.67 23.65 11.87
CA ILE A 76 21.12 22.78 10.84
C ILE A 76 20.22 23.69 9.98
N PRO A 77 20.42 23.75 8.66
CA PRO A 77 19.66 24.66 7.81
C PRO A 77 18.17 24.40 7.98
N ILE A 78 17.42 25.50 8.16
CA ILE A 78 15.98 25.47 8.30
C ILE A 78 15.40 24.89 7.01
N LYS A 79 15.01 23.61 7.07
CA LYS A 79 14.27 22.98 5.98
C LYS A 79 12.80 22.91 6.35
N CYS A 80 11.97 23.60 5.57
CA CYS A 80 10.53 23.42 5.62
C CYS A 80 10.22 22.02 5.09
N ALA A 81 9.57 21.21 5.91
CA ALA A 81 9.14 19.86 5.57
C ALA A 81 7.62 19.78 5.72
N LEU A 82 6.99 19.04 4.82
CA LEU A 82 5.55 18.82 4.76
C LEU A 82 5.11 17.67 5.69
N GLY A 83 6.04 16.85 6.15
CA GLY A 83 5.77 15.74 7.07
C GLY A 83 7.01 14.90 7.36
N ILE A 84 6.95 14.15 8.45
CA ILE A 84 8.00 13.22 8.88
C ILE A 84 7.63 11.81 8.41
N ALA A 85 8.48 11.23 7.57
CA ALA A 85 8.30 9.85 7.11
C ALA A 85 8.83 8.83 8.15
N GLY A 86 9.71 9.24 9.05
CA GLY A 86 10.13 8.44 10.20
C GLY A 86 11.60 8.63 10.55
N PHE A 87 12.09 7.75 11.41
CA PHE A 87 13.43 7.76 11.96
C PHE A 87 14.10 6.41 11.66
N VAL A 88 15.37 6.46 11.25
CA VAL A 88 16.17 5.27 10.97
C VAL A 88 17.48 5.34 11.73
N ARG A 89 17.87 4.22 12.32
CA ARG A 89 19.20 4.01 12.86
C ARG A 89 19.93 3.02 11.96
N PHE A 90 21.14 3.38 11.53
CA PHE A 90 21.99 2.45 10.77
C PHE A 90 22.89 1.67 11.72
N PHE A 91 23.90 2.34 12.30
CA PHE A 91 24.75 1.77 13.36
C PHE A 91 24.69 2.66 14.58
N GLU A 92 25.41 3.78 14.50
CA GLU A 92 25.54 4.73 15.57
C GLU A 92 24.70 5.98 15.28
N GLY A 93 24.60 6.36 14.01
CA GLY A 93 23.75 7.46 13.60
C GLY A 93 22.26 7.10 13.47
N TYR A 94 21.45 7.89 14.18
CA TYR A 94 20.05 8.19 13.89
C TYR A 94 19.91 9.31 12.85
N TYR A 95 19.01 9.06 11.92
CA TYR A 95 18.62 9.96 10.86
C TYR A 95 17.11 10.11 10.84
N MET A 96 16.66 11.34 10.58
CA MET A 96 15.26 11.68 10.39
C MET A 96 14.97 11.82 8.90
N ILE A 97 13.87 11.24 8.44
CA ILE A 97 13.44 11.28 7.04
C ILE A 97 12.31 12.29 6.93
N LEU A 98 12.54 13.35 6.16
CA LEU A 98 11.62 14.44 5.92
C LEU A 98 11.14 14.43 4.48
N VAL A 99 9.85 14.67 4.25
CA VAL A 99 9.31 14.96 2.91
C VAL A 99 9.21 16.47 2.77
N THR A 100 9.88 17.05 1.77
CA THR A 100 9.93 18.51 1.56
C THR A 100 8.96 18.99 0.50
N THR A 101 8.81 18.25 -0.59
CA THR A 101 7.93 18.63 -1.69
C THR A 101 7.03 17.48 -2.09
N ARG A 102 5.83 17.83 -2.57
CA ARG A 102 4.78 16.88 -2.96
C ARG A 102 4.01 17.40 -4.15
N LYS A 103 3.42 16.49 -4.92
CA LYS A 103 2.50 16.79 -6.03
C LYS A 103 1.14 16.16 -5.77
N ARG A 104 0.06 16.92 -5.93
CA ARG A 104 -1.30 16.34 -5.88
C ARG A 104 -1.52 15.46 -7.12
N VAL A 105 -1.94 14.21 -6.92
CA VAL A 105 -2.14 13.23 -8.00
C VAL A 105 -3.59 12.78 -8.15
N ALA A 106 -4.35 12.77 -7.05
CA ALA A 106 -5.75 12.37 -7.08
C ALA A 106 -6.54 13.10 -5.97
N GLN A 107 -7.85 13.11 -6.12
CA GLN A 107 -8.80 13.60 -5.14
C GLN A 107 -9.91 12.56 -4.93
N ILE A 108 -10.05 12.08 -3.70
CA ILE A 108 -11.10 11.14 -3.28
C ILE A 108 -12.01 11.91 -2.32
N GLY A 109 -13.06 12.51 -2.87
CA GLY A 109 -13.95 13.36 -2.09
C GLY A 109 -13.27 14.65 -1.62
N PRO A 110 -13.23 14.95 -0.31
CA PRO A 110 -12.53 16.10 0.23
C PRO A 110 -11.04 15.82 0.43
N HIS A 111 -10.61 14.57 0.27
CA HIS A 111 -9.26 14.15 0.57
C HIS A 111 -8.37 14.22 -0.67
N PHE A 112 -7.24 14.88 -0.53
CA PHE A 112 -6.22 14.93 -1.56
C PHE A 112 -5.16 13.85 -1.34
N VAL A 113 -4.74 13.23 -2.43
CA VAL A 113 -3.66 12.26 -2.47
C VAL A 113 -2.44 12.89 -3.11
N TYR A 114 -1.29 12.73 -2.47
CA TYR A 114 -0.04 13.36 -2.86
C TYR A 114 1.03 12.34 -3.17
N LYS A 115 1.81 12.59 -4.23
CA LYS A 115 3.07 11.90 -4.53
C LYS A 115 4.23 12.67 -3.92
N VAL A 116 5.17 11.96 -3.29
CA VAL A 116 6.42 12.53 -2.79
C VAL A 116 7.29 12.93 -3.98
N LEU A 117 7.78 14.17 -4.03
CA LEU A 117 8.70 14.65 -5.07
C LEU A 117 10.12 14.77 -4.58
N GLU A 118 10.32 15.21 -3.34
CA GLU A 118 11.63 15.31 -2.73
C GLU A 118 11.57 14.87 -1.26
N SER A 119 12.64 14.20 -0.85
CA SER A 119 12.85 13.82 0.54
C SER A 119 14.28 14.15 0.96
N HIS A 120 14.46 14.36 2.26
CA HIS A 120 15.76 14.63 2.85
C HIS A 120 16.00 13.74 4.05
N LEU A 121 17.17 13.13 4.06
CA LEU A 121 17.70 12.39 5.19
C LEU A 121 18.56 13.35 6.03
N LEU A 122 18.10 13.64 7.24
CA LEU A 122 18.73 14.59 8.14
C LEU A 122 19.39 13.84 9.30
N TYR A 123 20.71 13.93 9.41
CA TYR A 123 21.42 13.35 10.54
C TYR A 123 21.11 14.12 11.82
N ILE A 124 20.80 13.41 12.90
CA ILE A 124 20.66 13.99 14.24
C ILE A 124 22.02 13.81 14.93
N PRO A 125 22.79 14.84 15.29
CA PRO A 125 24.08 14.64 15.97
C PRO A 125 24.00 14.10 17.41
N ASN A 126 25.04 13.37 17.85
CA ASN A 126 25.38 13.03 19.24
C ASN A 126 26.82 13.52 19.47
N ASP A 127 27.12 13.92 20.70
CA ASP A 127 28.44 14.39 21.12
C ASP A 127 29.46 13.27 21.31
N GLU A 128 28.99 12.11 21.79
CA GLU A 128 29.84 10.95 22.07
C GLU A 128 30.17 10.17 20.80
N VAL A 129 29.27 10.21 19.81
CA VAL A 129 29.34 9.31 18.66
C VAL A 129 29.12 10.06 17.35
N LYS A 130 30.09 9.91 16.43
CA LYS A 130 30.07 10.52 15.10
C LYS A 130 29.90 9.44 14.03
N PRO A 131 29.06 9.64 13.00
CA PRO A 131 28.84 8.67 11.92
C PRO A 131 30.11 8.27 11.18
N ALA A 132 31.07 9.20 11.11
CA ALA A 132 32.36 8.97 10.49
C ALA A 132 33.26 8.00 11.28
N SER A 133 32.89 7.64 12.51
CA SER A 133 33.60 6.69 13.36
C SER A 133 33.45 5.25 12.85
N HIS A 134 32.29 4.91 12.28
CA HIS A 134 32.03 3.56 11.78
C HIS A 134 32.19 3.47 10.26
N PRO A 135 33.08 2.59 9.73
CA PRO A 135 33.41 2.53 8.30
C PRO A 135 32.20 2.13 7.43
N ASP A 136 31.30 1.28 7.95
CA ASP A 136 30.13 0.82 7.19
C ASP A 136 28.93 1.78 7.21
N GLU A 137 28.90 2.81 8.08
CA GLU A 137 27.69 3.64 8.21
C GLU A 137 27.36 4.36 6.90
N GLN A 138 28.37 4.95 6.25
CA GLN A 138 28.19 5.59 4.94
C GLN A 138 27.73 4.61 3.86
N ARG A 139 28.11 3.32 3.95
CA ARG A 139 27.68 2.29 3.00
C ARG A 139 26.18 2.04 3.12
N TYR A 140 25.66 1.88 4.35
CA TYR A 140 24.21 1.66 4.55
C TYR A 140 23.38 2.91 4.28
N VAL A 141 23.90 4.10 4.59
CA VAL A 141 23.27 5.36 4.18
C VAL A 141 23.13 5.43 2.67
N LYS A 142 24.19 5.09 1.92
CA LYS A 142 24.14 5.01 0.45
C LYS A 142 23.15 3.95 -0.05
N LEU A 143 23.12 2.77 0.57
CA LEU A 143 22.15 1.73 0.22
C LEU A 143 20.71 2.18 0.47
N PHE A 144 20.45 2.93 1.54
CA PHE A 144 19.14 3.49 1.82
C PHE A 144 18.78 4.61 0.84
N GLN A 145 19.74 5.46 0.47
CA GLN A 145 19.54 6.51 -0.55
C GLN A 145 19.26 5.95 -1.95
N ASN A 146 19.67 4.70 -2.24
CA ASN A 146 19.26 4.01 -3.47
C ASN A 146 17.75 3.70 -3.49
N VAL A 147 17.09 3.65 -2.33
CA VAL A 147 15.63 3.58 -2.26
C VAL A 147 15.09 4.97 -2.53
N ASP A 148 14.75 5.20 -3.79
CA ASP A 148 14.23 6.49 -4.22
C ASP A 148 12.81 6.73 -3.69
N LEU A 149 12.71 7.49 -2.59
CA LEU A 149 11.42 7.91 -2.03
C LEU A 149 10.61 8.82 -2.96
N THR A 150 11.22 9.36 -4.02
CA THR A 150 10.52 10.14 -5.05
C THR A 150 9.85 9.23 -6.08
N SER A 151 10.31 7.98 -6.17
CA SER A 151 9.77 6.96 -7.06
C SER A 151 8.57 6.26 -6.42
N ASN A 152 7.37 6.68 -6.81
CA ASN A 152 6.12 5.96 -6.60
C ASN A 152 5.69 5.76 -5.12
N PHE A 153 6.03 6.74 -4.27
CA PHE A 153 5.50 6.84 -2.92
C PHE A 153 4.38 7.88 -2.82
N TYR A 154 3.31 7.50 -2.12
CA TYR A 154 2.12 8.32 -1.98
C TYR A 154 1.66 8.41 -0.52
N PHE A 155 1.02 9.52 -0.18
CA PHE A 155 0.38 9.72 1.11
C PHE A 155 -0.82 10.66 1.00
N SER A 156 -1.67 10.65 2.02
CA SER A 156 -2.73 11.63 2.24
C SER A 156 -2.77 11.98 3.72
N TYR A 157 -3.18 13.21 4.04
CA TYR A 157 -3.32 13.63 5.43
C TYR A 157 -4.66 13.22 6.05
N GLY A 158 -5.72 13.14 5.23
CA GLY A 158 -7.08 12.90 5.71
C GLY A 158 -7.66 11.55 5.30
N TYR A 159 -7.04 10.86 4.34
CA TYR A 159 -7.51 9.56 3.84
C TYR A 159 -6.49 8.47 4.10
N GLU A 160 -6.91 7.38 4.74
CA GLU A 160 -6.04 6.24 5.00
C GLU A 160 -5.88 5.39 3.73
N LEU A 161 -4.85 5.72 2.94
CA LEU A 161 -4.51 5.02 1.69
C LEU A 161 -4.12 3.55 1.88
N THR A 162 -3.87 3.11 3.10
CA THR A 162 -3.47 1.73 3.39
C THR A 162 -4.66 0.77 3.33
N GLN A 163 -5.88 1.31 3.39
CA GLN A 163 -7.12 0.56 3.40
C GLN A 163 -7.92 0.79 2.12
N THR A 164 -8.86 -0.11 1.85
CA THR A 164 -9.80 0.00 0.74
C THR A 164 -10.87 1.05 1.03
N LEU A 165 -11.48 1.60 -0.02
CA LEU A 165 -12.56 2.58 0.10
C LEU A 165 -13.76 2.02 0.88
N GLN A 166 -14.08 0.74 0.67
CA GLN A 166 -15.13 0.04 1.42
C GLN A 166 -14.90 0.15 2.93
N TYR A 167 -13.66 -0.05 3.38
CA TYR A 167 -13.31 0.01 4.80
C TYR A 167 -13.34 1.45 5.33
N ASN A 168 -12.75 2.39 4.59
CA ASN A 168 -12.72 3.81 4.99
C ASN A 168 -14.13 4.40 5.13
N LEU A 169 -15.08 3.98 4.30
CA LEU A 169 -16.47 4.42 4.41
C LEU A 169 -17.26 3.65 5.49
N ALA A 170 -16.94 2.38 5.74
CA ALA A 170 -17.55 1.60 6.83
C ALA A 170 -17.21 2.17 8.22
N LEU A 171 -16.01 2.70 8.41
CA LEU A 171 -15.55 3.32 9.66
C LEU A 171 -16.23 4.67 9.99
N SER A 172 -16.99 5.26 9.06
CA SER A 172 -17.68 6.54 9.30
C SER A 172 -18.91 6.43 10.20
N LYS A 173 -19.26 5.23 10.70
CA LYS A 173 -20.24 5.06 11.78
C LYS A 173 -19.53 5.24 13.13
N PRO A 174 -19.86 6.28 13.93
CA PRO A 174 -19.10 6.67 15.13
C PRO A 174 -19.23 5.71 16.33
N ASP A 175 -20.07 4.68 16.27
CA ASP A 175 -20.25 3.70 17.38
C ASP A 175 -19.34 2.47 17.24
N ALA A 176 -18.06 2.70 16.94
CA ALA A 176 -17.07 1.64 16.67
C ALA A 176 -16.42 1.03 17.94
N SER A 177 -17.14 1.00 19.07
CA SER A 177 -16.81 0.16 20.23
C SER A 177 -17.60 -1.16 20.26
N GLU A 178 -18.63 -1.30 19.41
CA GLU A 178 -19.36 -2.55 19.21
C GLU A 178 -19.41 -2.82 17.70
N ILE A 179 -18.34 -3.42 17.15
CA ILE A 179 -18.48 -4.17 15.90
C ILE A 179 -19.21 -5.45 16.29
N GLU A 180 -20.53 -5.35 16.44
CA GLU A 180 -21.42 -6.51 16.41
C GLU A 180 -21.09 -7.31 15.15
N GLU A 181 -21.02 -8.63 15.31
CA GLU A 181 -21.25 -9.53 14.18
C GLU A 181 -22.50 -9.01 13.46
N LEU A 182 -22.37 -8.56 12.22
CA LEU A 182 -23.54 -8.25 11.39
C LEU A 182 -24.29 -9.58 11.18
N GLU A 183 -25.15 -9.93 12.13
CA GLU A 183 -26.14 -10.99 12.00
C GLU A 183 -27.19 -10.52 11.00
N ILE A 184 -26.89 -10.67 9.72
CA ILE A 184 -27.88 -10.66 8.66
C ILE A 184 -28.40 -12.09 8.58
N ASP A 185 -29.53 -12.34 9.24
CA ASP A 185 -30.35 -13.54 9.16
C ASP A 185 -29.65 -14.84 9.62
N SER A 186 -30.34 -15.58 10.48
CA SER A 186 -29.89 -16.83 11.14
C SER A 186 -29.48 -17.98 10.20
N ASP A 187 -29.47 -17.78 8.87
CA ASP A 187 -29.03 -18.75 7.86
C ASP A 187 -27.91 -18.25 6.92
N LYS A 188 -27.42 -17.00 7.04
CA LYS A 188 -26.32 -16.47 6.22
C LYS A 188 -25.38 -15.55 7.01
N LYS A 189 -24.60 -16.11 7.93
CA LYS A 189 -23.48 -15.36 8.54
C LYS A 189 -22.51 -14.91 7.43
N ILE A 190 -22.51 -13.62 7.10
CA ILE A 190 -21.46 -13.00 6.28
C ILE A 190 -20.20 -12.91 7.15
N ILE A 191 -19.45 -14.00 7.19
CA ILE A 191 -18.19 -14.09 7.93
C ILE A 191 -17.11 -13.45 7.06
N GLY A 192 -16.82 -12.16 7.28
CA GLY A 192 -15.61 -11.54 6.75
C GLY A 192 -15.69 -10.07 6.40
N ILE A 193 -16.10 -9.21 7.35
CA ILE A 193 -15.73 -7.77 7.32
C ILE A 193 -15.24 -7.36 8.72
N ILE A 194 -14.49 -8.24 9.40
CA ILE A 194 -13.97 -7.98 10.75
C ILE A 194 -12.42 -7.97 10.73
N GLN A 195 -11.92 -6.73 10.63
CA GLN A 195 -10.95 -6.13 11.55
C GLN A 195 -9.52 -6.69 11.61
N GLN A 196 -8.61 -5.98 10.96
CA GLN A 196 -7.46 -5.30 11.58
C GLN A 196 -6.84 -4.40 10.52
N SER A 197 -6.47 -3.16 10.89
CA SER A 197 -5.52 -2.37 10.10
C SER A 197 -4.20 -3.14 10.04
N GLU A 198 -4.10 -4.08 9.10
CA GLU A 198 -2.84 -4.77 8.86
C GLU A 198 -1.91 -3.71 8.28
N LYS A 199 -0.81 -3.46 8.98
CA LYS A 199 0.29 -2.55 8.59
C LYS A 199 0.98 -2.98 7.29
N LYS A 200 0.42 -3.95 6.56
CA LYS A 200 0.93 -4.59 5.36
C LYS A 200 1.27 -3.62 4.24
N PHE A 201 0.49 -2.56 4.09
CA PHE A 201 0.66 -1.54 3.05
C PHE A 201 1.29 -0.24 3.58
N VAL A 202 1.60 -0.17 4.88
CA VAL A 202 2.35 0.94 5.48
C VAL A 202 3.83 0.68 5.23
N TRP A 203 4.42 1.32 4.23
CA TRP A 203 5.81 1.06 3.86
C TRP A 203 6.80 1.49 4.96
N ASN A 204 6.54 2.63 5.60
CA ASN A 204 7.39 3.21 6.64
C ASN A 204 7.02 2.75 8.06
N ASP A 205 6.34 1.62 8.24
CA ASP A 205 5.91 1.17 9.58
C ASP A 205 7.11 0.96 10.53
N TYR A 206 8.21 0.41 10.02
CA TYR A 206 9.46 0.27 10.77
C TYR A 206 10.06 1.63 11.15
N LEU A 207 10.03 2.59 10.23
CA LEU A 207 10.59 3.93 10.43
C LEU A 207 9.77 4.76 11.44
N LEU A 208 8.49 4.45 11.58
CA LEU A 208 7.58 5.13 12.51
C LEU A 208 7.56 4.51 13.90
N GLN A 209 8.28 3.41 14.15
CA GLN A 209 8.32 2.76 15.47
C GLN A 209 8.69 3.72 16.61
N PRO A 210 9.72 4.59 16.49
CA PRO A 210 10.12 5.48 17.59
C PRO A 210 9.07 6.56 17.91
N THR A 211 8.15 6.83 16.98
CA THR A 211 7.16 7.91 17.10
C THR A 211 5.76 7.42 17.48
N ARG A 212 5.51 6.12 17.38
CA ARG A 212 4.14 5.56 17.35
C ARG A 212 3.32 5.88 18.61
N ASP A 213 3.98 5.87 19.77
CA ASP A 213 3.32 6.03 21.07
C ASP A 213 3.42 7.47 21.61
N VAL A 214 4.19 8.33 20.95
CA VAL A 214 4.54 9.66 21.46
C VAL A 214 3.98 10.79 20.60
N LEU A 215 4.01 10.64 19.27
CA LEU A 215 3.57 11.70 18.36
C LEU A 215 2.17 11.42 17.82
N SER A 216 1.35 12.47 17.80
CA SER A 216 0.05 12.47 17.13
C SER A 216 0.21 12.21 15.62
N LYS A 217 -0.82 11.64 14.99
CA LYS A 217 -0.86 11.33 13.55
C LYS A 217 -0.62 12.55 12.64
N GLU A 218 -0.80 13.77 13.15
CA GLU A 218 -0.56 15.02 12.43
C GLU A 218 0.91 15.23 12.05
N TRP A 219 1.86 14.71 12.85
CA TRP A 219 3.29 14.89 12.63
C TRP A 219 3.86 13.90 11.61
N THR A 220 3.33 12.68 11.61
CA THR A 220 3.86 11.54 10.87
C THR A 220 3.01 11.26 9.65
N ILE A 221 3.65 11.06 8.49
CA ILE A 221 2.95 10.64 7.27
C ILE A 221 3.09 9.13 7.09
N THR A 222 2.01 8.44 6.78
CA THR A 222 2.06 7.03 6.36
C THR A 222 2.27 6.97 4.85
N LEU A 223 3.36 6.35 4.42
CA LEU A 223 3.70 6.18 3.01
C LEU A 223 3.19 4.84 2.51
N ILE A 224 2.56 4.85 1.33
CA ILE A 224 2.30 3.65 0.54
C ILE A 224 3.25 3.62 -0.65
N HIS A 225 3.67 2.41 -1.03
CA HIS A 225 4.49 2.18 -2.22
C HIS A 225 3.64 1.44 -3.26
N GLY A 226 3.64 1.90 -4.51
CA GLY A 226 2.85 1.26 -5.56
C GLY A 226 2.56 2.20 -6.71
N PHE A 227 1.29 2.50 -6.98
CA PHE A 227 0.89 3.34 -8.10
C PHE A 227 -0.45 4.01 -7.83
N ILE A 228 -0.59 5.29 -8.18
CA ILE A 228 -1.86 6.00 -8.13
C ILE A 228 -1.98 6.89 -9.35
N GLN A 229 -3.10 6.73 -10.07
CA GLN A 229 -3.47 7.60 -11.18
C GLN A 229 -4.98 7.83 -11.14
N GLN A 230 -5.39 9.06 -11.41
CA GLN A 230 -6.79 9.45 -11.53
C GLN A 230 -6.98 10.18 -12.85
N VAL A 231 -8.02 9.80 -13.59
CA VAL A 231 -8.43 10.43 -14.84
C VAL A 231 -9.90 10.85 -14.74
N CYS A 232 -10.22 12.02 -15.30
CA CYS A 232 -11.59 12.47 -15.47
C CYS A 232 -12.07 12.07 -16.86
N LEU A 233 -13.11 11.24 -16.92
CA LEU A 233 -13.74 10.71 -18.11
C LEU A 233 -15.07 11.39 -18.33
N ASN A 234 -15.53 11.47 -19.58
CA ASN A 234 -16.91 11.84 -19.88
C ASN A 234 -17.62 10.62 -20.47
N VAL A 235 -18.60 10.08 -19.74
CA VAL A 235 -19.36 8.88 -20.12
C VAL A 235 -20.82 9.28 -20.30
N VAL A 236 -21.33 9.22 -21.54
CA VAL A 236 -22.73 9.59 -21.88
C VAL A 236 -23.09 11.00 -21.37
N GLY A 237 -22.15 11.95 -21.48
CA GLY A 237 -22.35 13.34 -21.06
C GLY A 237 -22.23 13.59 -19.55
N LYS A 238 -21.94 12.56 -18.74
CA LYS A 238 -21.65 12.70 -17.31
C LYS A 238 -20.15 12.62 -17.03
N PRO A 239 -19.56 13.57 -16.30
CA PRO A 239 -18.16 13.50 -15.89
C PRO A 239 -18.00 12.46 -14.77
N VAL A 240 -16.99 11.60 -14.90
CA VAL A 240 -16.70 10.48 -14.00
C VAL A 240 -15.22 10.49 -13.68
N TYR A 241 -14.86 10.40 -12.40
CA TYR A 241 -13.49 10.14 -12.01
C TYR A 241 -13.25 8.64 -11.94
N LEU A 242 -12.26 8.18 -12.71
CA LEU A 242 -11.70 6.84 -12.63
C LEU A 242 -10.36 6.92 -11.90
N THR A 243 -10.24 6.23 -10.77
CA THR A 243 -9.01 6.21 -9.96
C THR A 243 -8.53 4.78 -9.81
N LEU A 244 -7.27 4.54 -10.17
CA LEU A 244 -6.60 3.27 -9.97
C LEU A 244 -5.53 3.42 -8.88
N ILE A 245 -5.63 2.60 -7.84
CA ILE A 245 -4.69 2.59 -6.72
C ILE A 245 -4.10 1.18 -6.60
N ALA A 246 -2.79 1.07 -6.73
CA ALA A 246 -2.06 -0.16 -6.43
C ALA A 246 -1.18 0.03 -5.19
N ARG A 247 -1.30 -0.90 -4.24
CA ARG A 247 -0.61 -0.91 -2.95
C ARG A 247 0.24 -2.15 -2.86
N ARG A 248 1.56 -1.99 -2.83
CA ARG A 248 2.51 -3.08 -2.67
C ARG A 248 2.73 -3.37 -1.19
N SER A 249 2.72 -4.65 -0.84
CA SER A 249 3.02 -5.09 0.52
C SER A 249 4.49 -4.86 0.87
N GLN A 250 4.76 -4.42 2.10
CA GLN A 250 6.13 -4.40 2.66
C GLN A 250 6.63 -5.77 3.10
N TYR A 251 5.73 -6.73 3.35
CA TYR A 251 6.12 -8.04 3.86
C TYR A 251 6.73 -8.92 2.77
N TYR A 252 7.81 -9.61 3.14
CA TYR A 252 8.56 -10.50 2.26
C TYR A 252 8.87 -9.87 0.88
N ALA A 253 9.07 -8.55 0.89
CA ALA A 253 9.40 -7.76 -0.28
C ALA A 253 10.86 -7.97 -0.69
N GLY A 254 11.11 -7.88 -2.00
CA GLY A 254 12.44 -7.95 -2.58
C GLY A 254 12.36 -8.02 -4.11
N THR A 255 13.51 -7.99 -4.76
CA THR A 255 13.58 -8.14 -6.21
C THR A 255 13.10 -9.53 -6.61
N ARG A 256 12.54 -9.63 -7.82
CA ARG A 256 11.89 -10.82 -8.37
C ARG A 256 12.73 -12.08 -8.27
N PHE A 257 14.05 -11.98 -8.34
CA PHE A 257 14.95 -13.14 -8.26
C PHE A 257 15.46 -13.43 -6.84
N LEU A 258 15.40 -12.46 -5.93
CA LEU A 258 15.84 -12.65 -4.55
C LEU A 258 14.71 -13.17 -3.65
N LYS A 259 13.47 -12.75 -3.90
CA LYS A 259 12.31 -13.08 -3.06
C LYS A 259 11.15 -13.60 -3.90
N ARG A 260 10.84 -14.89 -3.71
CA ARG A 260 9.71 -15.61 -4.31
C ARG A 260 9.06 -16.53 -3.30
N GLY A 261 7.82 -16.94 -3.58
CA GLY A 261 7.04 -17.79 -2.69
C GLY A 261 6.52 -17.01 -1.49
N SER A 262 6.58 -17.62 -0.33
CA SER A 262 6.09 -17.06 0.93
C SER A 262 7.03 -17.34 2.10
N ASN A 263 6.92 -16.53 3.14
CA ASN A 263 7.54 -16.83 4.42
C ASN A 263 6.70 -17.84 5.24
N CYS A 264 7.26 -18.31 6.37
CA CYS A 264 6.58 -19.22 7.29
C CYS A 264 5.29 -18.66 7.92
N LYS A 265 5.07 -17.34 7.85
CA LYS A 265 3.86 -16.67 8.35
C LYS A 265 2.74 -16.59 7.29
N GLY A 266 2.95 -17.12 6.08
CA GLY A 266 1.96 -17.04 4.99
C GLY A 266 1.93 -15.70 4.26
N GLN A 267 2.95 -14.85 4.45
CA GLN A 267 3.08 -13.59 3.69
C GLN A 267 3.81 -13.90 2.39
N VAL A 268 3.11 -13.68 1.27
CA VAL A 268 3.64 -13.96 -0.07
C VAL A 268 4.49 -12.80 -0.56
N ALA A 269 5.52 -13.13 -1.33
CA ALA A 269 6.38 -12.14 -1.96
C ALA A 269 5.58 -11.33 -2.96
N ASN A 270 5.87 -10.03 -2.98
CA ASN A 270 5.36 -9.08 -3.97
C ASN A 270 3.84 -9.12 -4.15
N GLU A 271 3.11 -9.22 -3.05
CA GLU A 271 1.67 -9.01 -3.05
C GLU A 271 1.36 -7.56 -3.35
N VAL A 272 0.43 -7.34 -4.29
CA VAL A 272 -0.10 -6.02 -4.62
C VAL A 272 -1.62 -6.10 -4.60
N GLU A 273 -2.23 -5.17 -3.89
CA GLU A 273 -3.66 -4.91 -3.93
C GLU A 273 -3.91 -3.80 -4.94
N ILE A 274 -4.82 -4.02 -5.87
CA ILE A 274 -5.21 -3.04 -6.88
C ILE A 274 -6.69 -2.74 -6.70
N GLU A 275 -7.02 -1.48 -6.56
CA GLU A 275 -8.37 -0.98 -6.35
C GLU A 275 -8.74 0.01 -7.45
N GLN A 276 -9.90 -0.24 -8.06
CA GLN A 276 -10.53 0.63 -9.03
C GLN A 276 -11.70 1.36 -8.36
N ILE A 277 -11.55 2.67 -8.19
CA ILE A 277 -12.59 3.54 -7.64
C ILE A 277 -13.20 4.33 -8.80
N VAL A 278 -14.53 4.32 -8.86
CA VAL A 278 -15.30 5.11 -9.83
C VAL A 278 -16.29 5.96 -9.06
N ASN A 279 -16.25 7.27 -9.31
CA ASN A 279 -17.17 8.21 -8.70
C ASN A 279 -17.71 9.21 -9.71
N ASP A 280 -18.97 9.59 -9.52
CA ASP A 280 -19.59 10.67 -10.28
C ASP A 280 -18.92 12.01 -9.90
N ALA A 281 -18.43 12.74 -10.90
CA ALA A 281 -17.77 14.03 -10.70
C ALA A 281 -18.75 15.21 -10.68
N SER A 282 -20.02 14.97 -11.02
CA SER A 282 -21.07 16.00 -11.04
C SER A 282 -21.41 16.53 -9.64
N LEU A 283 -21.13 15.72 -8.62
CA LEU A 283 -21.36 16.06 -7.22
C LEU A 283 -20.01 16.21 -6.50
N THR A 284 -19.89 17.21 -5.64
CA THR A 284 -18.64 17.53 -4.91
C THR A 284 -18.68 17.12 -3.43
N HIS A 285 -19.85 16.76 -2.89
CA HIS A 285 -20.04 16.45 -1.47
C HIS A 285 -19.80 14.97 -1.18
N PHE A 286 -18.83 14.64 -0.32
CA PHE A 286 -18.41 13.26 -0.03
C PHE A 286 -19.54 12.29 0.36
N HIS A 287 -20.49 12.75 1.18
CA HIS A 287 -21.60 11.92 1.67
C HIS A 287 -22.75 11.81 0.65
N GLU A 288 -22.84 12.76 -0.28
CA GLU A 288 -23.85 12.75 -1.34
C GLU A 288 -23.32 12.11 -2.64
N ASN A 289 -22.01 12.05 -2.80
CA ASN A 289 -21.36 11.44 -3.93
C ASN A 289 -21.54 9.93 -3.92
N HIS A 290 -21.82 9.38 -5.10
CA HIS A 290 -21.89 7.95 -5.29
C HIS A 290 -20.48 7.44 -5.58
N TYR A 291 -19.97 6.58 -4.69
CA TYR A 291 -18.67 5.95 -4.81
C TYR A 291 -18.87 4.46 -5.03
N THR A 292 -18.14 3.93 -6.00
CA THR A 292 -17.99 2.50 -6.18
C THR A 292 -16.53 2.12 -6.12
N SER A 293 -16.25 0.93 -5.60
CA SER A 293 -14.89 0.36 -5.54
C SER A 293 -14.92 -1.11 -5.89
N TYR A 294 -13.87 -1.56 -6.57
CA TYR A 294 -13.61 -2.98 -6.82
C TYR A 294 -12.13 -3.28 -6.64
N VAL A 295 -11.85 -4.30 -5.83
CA VAL A 295 -10.50 -4.68 -5.40
C VAL A 295 -10.10 -6.03 -5.99
N GLN A 296 -8.89 -6.10 -6.51
CA GLN A 296 -8.23 -7.33 -6.97
C GLN A 296 -6.87 -7.49 -6.31
N LEU A 297 -6.39 -8.73 -6.24
CA LEU A 297 -5.07 -9.05 -5.73
C LEU A 297 -4.20 -9.72 -6.78
N ARG A 298 -2.90 -9.51 -6.64
CA ARG A 298 -1.86 -10.25 -7.33
C ARG A 298 -0.73 -10.57 -6.37
N GLY A 299 -0.06 -11.70 -6.58
CA GLY A 299 1.10 -12.05 -5.76
C GLY A 299 1.78 -13.33 -6.22
N SER A 300 2.88 -13.67 -5.54
CA SER A 300 3.58 -14.94 -5.74
C SER A 300 2.73 -16.12 -5.27
N VAL A 301 2.96 -17.32 -5.81
CA VAL A 301 2.25 -18.54 -5.38
C VAL A 301 2.63 -18.83 -3.91
N PRO A 302 1.64 -19.02 -3.00
CA PRO A 302 1.91 -19.31 -1.60
C PRO A 302 2.53 -20.71 -1.46
N GLY A 303 3.78 -20.75 -1.02
CA GLY A 303 4.60 -21.95 -0.90
C GLY A 303 6.08 -21.61 -0.80
N PHE A 304 6.89 -22.56 -0.35
CA PHE A 304 8.35 -22.41 -0.27
C PHE A 304 8.99 -22.79 -1.59
N TRP A 305 9.28 -21.79 -2.42
CA TRP A 305 9.96 -22.00 -3.68
C TRP A 305 10.85 -20.81 -4.03
N SER A 306 11.95 -21.15 -4.69
CA SER A 306 12.98 -20.21 -5.11
C SER A 306 13.32 -20.45 -6.58
N GLN A 307 14.08 -19.51 -7.15
CA GLN A 307 14.69 -19.65 -8.46
C GLN A 307 16.16 -19.30 -8.32
N ASP A 308 17.03 -20.28 -8.58
CA ASP A 308 18.48 -20.06 -8.53
C ASP A 308 18.95 -19.29 -9.77
N ILE A 309 19.47 -18.09 -9.53
CA ILE A 309 20.05 -17.21 -10.56
C ILE A 309 21.57 -17.36 -10.71
N SER A 310 22.21 -18.27 -9.97
CA SER A 310 23.66 -18.50 -10.05
C SER A 310 24.12 -18.83 -11.48
N LYS A 311 23.24 -19.41 -12.28
CA LYS A 311 23.48 -19.73 -13.70
C LYS A 311 22.81 -18.65 -14.55
N MET A 312 23.59 -17.97 -15.40
CA MET A 312 23.10 -17.04 -16.45
C MET A 312 22.24 -17.77 -17.49
N VAL A 313 21.05 -18.20 -17.07
CA VAL A 313 20.10 -18.95 -17.89
C VAL A 313 18.86 -18.06 -18.06
N PRO A 314 18.35 -17.90 -19.30
CA PRO A 314 17.18 -17.05 -19.58
C PRO A 314 15.92 -17.40 -18.77
N LYS A 315 15.83 -18.64 -18.25
CA LYS A 315 14.78 -19.11 -17.35
C LYS A 315 15.39 -19.98 -16.25
N PRO A 316 15.68 -19.43 -15.06
CA PRO A 316 16.20 -20.21 -13.95
C PRO A 316 15.19 -21.30 -13.55
N GLN A 317 15.68 -22.47 -13.16
CA GLN A 317 14.80 -23.56 -12.73
C GLN A 317 14.12 -23.21 -11.41
N ILE A 318 12.84 -23.58 -11.29
CA ILE A 318 12.10 -23.45 -10.04
C ILE A 318 12.48 -24.63 -9.15
N THR A 319 12.93 -24.33 -7.93
CA THR A 319 13.23 -25.31 -6.89
C THR A 319 12.24 -25.14 -5.75
N ILE A 320 11.68 -26.26 -5.28
CA ILE A 320 10.84 -26.30 -4.09
C ILE A 320 11.80 -26.49 -2.91
N ASP A 321 11.92 -25.48 -2.06
CA ASP A 321 12.92 -25.49 -0.98
C ASP A 321 12.46 -26.41 0.16
N GLN A 322 11.16 -26.39 0.47
CA GLN A 322 10.56 -27.19 1.53
C GLN A 322 9.17 -27.65 1.11
N SER A 323 8.86 -28.93 1.34
CA SER A 323 7.50 -29.46 1.18
C SER A 323 6.65 -29.11 2.40
N ASP A 324 5.45 -28.56 2.14
CA ASP A 324 4.46 -28.26 3.15
C ASP A 324 3.31 -29.28 3.05
N ALA A 325 3.47 -30.42 3.73
CA ALA A 325 2.52 -31.54 3.62
C ALA A 325 1.10 -31.20 4.11
N PHE A 326 0.99 -30.28 5.08
CA PHE A 326 -0.29 -29.87 5.67
C PHE A 326 -0.78 -28.52 5.14
N ALA A 327 -0.16 -27.99 4.09
CA ALA A 327 -0.48 -26.70 3.51
C ALA A 327 -0.59 -25.58 4.56
N TYR A 328 0.23 -25.61 5.61
CA TYR A 328 0.18 -24.65 6.72
C TYR A 328 0.37 -23.22 6.24
N VAL A 329 1.35 -23.01 5.35
CA VAL A 329 1.70 -21.67 4.84
C VAL A 329 0.62 -21.14 3.91
N ALA A 330 0.11 -21.99 3.03
CA ALA A 330 -1.02 -21.64 2.16
C ALA A 330 -2.28 -21.37 3.00
N GLY A 331 -2.54 -22.16 4.04
CA GLY A 331 -3.64 -21.97 4.99
C GLY A 331 -3.54 -20.64 5.72
N ALA A 332 -2.36 -20.29 6.24
CA ALA A 332 -2.13 -18.98 6.88
C ALA A 332 -2.36 -17.83 5.91
N HIS A 333 -1.91 -17.96 4.66
CA HIS A 333 -2.15 -16.96 3.62
C HIS A 333 -3.63 -16.78 3.30
N PHE A 334 -4.34 -17.87 2.99
CA PHE A 334 -5.77 -17.82 2.65
C PHE A 334 -6.64 -17.41 3.83
N ARG A 335 -6.26 -17.74 5.07
CA ARG A 335 -6.90 -17.23 6.28
C ARG A 335 -6.80 -15.70 6.36
N SER A 336 -5.63 -15.12 6.10
CA SER A 336 -5.48 -13.65 6.04
C SER A 336 -6.34 -13.04 4.92
N LEU A 337 -6.45 -13.70 3.75
CA LEU A 337 -7.31 -13.24 2.67
C LEU A 337 -8.80 -13.27 3.03
N LEU A 338 -9.29 -14.40 3.55
CA LEU A 338 -10.67 -14.56 3.99
C LEU A 338 -11.03 -13.55 5.10
N LYS A 339 -10.08 -13.29 6.01
CA LYS A 339 -10.28 -12.28 7.07
C LYS A 339 -10.42 -10.86 6.51
N ARG A 340 -9.65 -10.51 5.46
CA ARG A 340 -9.61 -9.16 4.90
C ARG A 340 -10.70 -8.86 3.87
N TYR A 341 -11.02 -9.82 3.01
CA TYR A 341 -11.91 -9.59 1.86
C TYR A 341 -13.19 -10.41 1.92
N GLY A 342 -13.33 -11.32 2.88
CA GLY A 342 -14.46 -12.24 2.97
C GLY A 342 -14.36 -13.41 1.98
N SER A 343 -15.50 -14.06 1.78
CA SER A 343 -15.67 -15.20 0.89
C SER A 343 -16.56 -14.87 -0.32
N PRO A 344 -16.21 -15.33 -1.55
CA PRO A 344 -15.17 -16.30 -1.87
C PRO A 344 -13.81 -15.69 -2.25
N VAL A 345 -12.74 -16.42 -1.92
CA VAL A 345 -11.40 -16.18 -2.50
C VAL A 345 -11.27 -16.98 -3.78
N ILE A 346 -11.16 -16.29 -4.90
CA ILE A 346 -11.04 -16.90 -6.23
C ILE A 346 -9.60 -16.81 -6.69
N VAL A 347 -8.92 -17.95 -6.78
CA VAL A 347 -7.54 -18.03 -7.24
C VAL A 347 -7.52 -18.22 -8.75
N PHE A 348 -7.06 -17.21 -9.47
CA PHE A 348 -6.93 -17.23 -10.91
C PHE A 348 -5.48 -17.50 -11.33
N ASN A 349 -5.24 -18.71 -11.79
CA ASN A 349 -3.91 -19.17 -12.20
C ASN A 349 -3.76 -19.13 -13.73
N LEU A 350 -2.74 -18.41 -14.20
CA LEU A 350 -2.44 -18.19 -15.63
C LEU A 350 -1.27 -19.04 -16.14
N VAL A 351 -0.85 -20.03 -15.36
CA VAL A 351 0.24 -20.95 -15.70
C VAL A 351 -0.15 -21.80 -16.92
N LYS A 352 0.81 -22.00 -17.83
CA LYS A 352 0.64 -22.80 -19.05
C LYS A 352 0.44 -24.27 -18.67
N LYS A 353 -0.64 -24.89 -19.14
CA LYS A 353 -0.96 -26.29 -18.79
C LYS A 353 -0.06 -27.30 -19.51
N LYS A 354 0.34 -27.00 -20.75
CA LYS A 354 1.23 -27.85 -21.57
C LYS A 354 2.55 -27.15 -21.83
N GLU A 355 3.57 -27.55 -21.08
CA GLU A 355 4.95 -27.11 -21.29
C GLU A 355 5.82 -28.26 -21.80
N LYS A 356 6.81 -27.95 -22.66
CA LYS A 356 7.78 -28.95 -23.14
C LYS A 356 8.67 -29.49 -22.02
N LYS A 357 8.94 -28.68 -21.00
CA LYS A 357 9.63 -29.04 -19.76
C LYS A 357 8.76 -28.59 -18.59
N ARG A 358 8.61 -29.42 -17.55
CA ARG A 358 7.83 -29.08 -16.35
C ARG A 358 8.56 -27.98 -15.57
N HIS A 359 8.12 -26.74 -15.74
CA HIS A 359 8.70 -25.58 -15.06
C HIS A 359 7.65 -24.91 -14.17
N GLU A 360 6.68 -24.21 -14.76
CA GLU A 360 5.62 -23.50 -14.02
C GLU A 360 4.58 -24.49 -13.45
N ASN A 361 4.38 -25.65 -14.09
CA ASN A 361 3.40 -26.65 -13.68
C ASN A 361 3.62 -27.17 -12.24
N GLN A 362 4.87 -27.23 -11.76
CA GLN A 362 5.17 -27.69 -10.40
C GLN A 362 4.48 -26.82 -9.34
N LEU A 363 4.49 -25.50 -9.55
CA LEU A 363 3.82 -24.54 -8.67
C LEU A 363 2.29 -24.66 -8.73
N THR A 364 1.78 -25.06 -9.89
CA THR A 364 0.34 -25.29 -10.06
C THR A 364 -0.13 -26.50 -9.28
N ASP A 365 0.66 -27.57 -9.28
CA ASP A 365 0.33 -28.80 -8.56
C ASP A 365 0.36 -28.55 -7.05
N ILE A 366 1.41 -27.90 -6.52
CA ILE A 366 1.51 -27.49 -5.10
C ILE A 366 0.28 -26.68 -4.67
N LEU A 367 -0.10 -25.69 -5.48
CA LEU A 367 -1.21 -24.81 -5.14
C LEU A 367 -2.56 -25.54 -5.18
N LYS A 368 -2.76 -26.43 -6.16
CA LYS A 368 -3.99 -27.22 -6.25
C LYS A 368 -4.11 -28.20 -5.10
N ASP A 369 -3.02 -28.89 -4.77
CA ASP A 369 -2.99 -29.86 -3.67
C ASP A 369 -3.27 -29.14 -2.34
N ALA A 370 -2.65 -27.99 -2.12
CA ALA A 370 -2.92 -27.14 -0.96
C ALA A 370 -4.40 -26.68 -0.90
N ILE A 371 -4.96 -26.17 -2.00
CA ILE A 371 -6.37 -25.73 -2.04
C ILE A 371 -7.32 -26.92 -1.83
N SER A 372 -7.04 -28.07 -2.44
CA SER A 372 -7.83 -29.29 -2.27
C SER A 372 -7.81 -29.80 -0.84
N TYR A 373 -6.67 -29.70 -0.16
CA TYR A 373 -6.54 -30.04 1.25
C TYR A 373 -7.32 -29.06 2.14
N LEU A 374 -7.13 -27.74 1.94
CA LEU A 374 -7.81 -26.71 2.73
C LEU A 374 -9.33 -26.74 2.57
N ASN A 375 -9.83 -27.00 1.36
CA ASN A 375 -11.26 -27.08 1.08
C ASN A 375 -11.97 -28.26 1.76
N GLN A 376 -11.24 -29.21 2.37
CA GLN A 376 -11.83 -30.26 3.22
C GLN A 376 -12.35 -29.70 4.55
N PHE A 377 -11.77 -28.60 5.03
CA PHE A 377 -12.10 -27.97 6.31
C PHE A 377 -13.04 -26.76 6.17
N LEU A 378 -13.20 -26.23 4.96
CA LEU A 378 -14.01 -25.03 4.68
C LEU A 378 -15.45 -25.42 4.32
N THR A 379 -16.42 -24.62 4.77
CA THR A 379 -17.82 -24.77 4.34
C THR A 379 -17.97 -24.45 2.86
N LYS A 380 -19.04 -24.94 2.21
CA LYS A 380 -19.27 -24.73 0.75
C LYS A 380 -19.24 -23.25 0.35
N GLU A 381 -19.69 -22.36 1.23
CA GLU A 381 -19.71 -20.91 1.01
C GLU A 381 -18.33 -20.28 1.14
N GLN A 382 -17.43 -20.88 1.93
CA GLN A 382 -16.06 -20.43 2.20
C GLN A 382 -15.00 -21.07 1.31
N GLN A 383 -15.40 -21.99 0.43
CA GLN A 383 -14.47 -22.73 -0.41
C GLN A 383 -13.66 -21.80 -1.31
N ILE A 384 -12.35 -22.06 -1.32
CA ILE A 384 -11.41 -21.37 -2.19
C ILE A 384 -11.62 -21.93 -3.60
N ILE A 385 -11.99 -21.05 -4.53
CA ILE A 385 -12.29 -21.43 -5.91
C ILE A 385 -11.02 -21.32 -6.74
N TYR A 386 -10.51 -22.46 -7.22
CA TYR A 386 -9.38 -22.50 -8.12
C TYR A 386 -9.84 -22.49 -9.59
N THR A 387 -9.41 -21.48 -10.35
CA THR A 387 -9.67 -21.38 -11.79
C THR A 387 -8.36 -21.26 -12.55
N ALA A 388 -8.15 -22.09 -13.58
CA ALA A 388 -6.94 -22.08 -14.40
C ALA A 388 -7.23 -21.79 -15.87
N CYS A 389 -6.64 -20.71 -16.39
CA CYS A 389 -6.75 -20.28 -17.79
C CYS A 389 -5.38 -20.30 -18.48
N ASP A 390 -5.26 -21.05 -19.57
CA ASP A 390 -4.04 -21.08 -20.39
C ASP A 390 -4.12 -20.02 -21.50
N MET A 391 -3.73 -18.80 -21.15
CA MET A 391 -3.76 -17.64 -22.05
C MET A 391 -2.99 -17.88 -23.36
N ALA A 392 -1.87 -18.59 -23.31
CA ALA A 392 -1.00 -18.82 -24.48
C ALA A 392 -1.62 -19.78 -25.50
N ARG A 393 -2.51 -20.67 -25.06
CA ARG A 393 -3.28 -21.54 -25.95
C ARG A 393 -4.47 -20.80 -26.55
N VAL A 394 -5.13 -19.96 -25.76
CA VAL A 394 -6.32 -19.24 -26.19
C VAL A 394 -5.94 -18.10 -27.15
N SER A 395 -4.76 -17.49 -27.01
CA SER A 395 -4.28 -16.43 -27.94
C SER A 395 -4.14 -16.91 -29.37
N LYS A 396 -3.81 -18.19 -29.58
CA LYS A 396 -3.78 -18.82 -30.90
C LYS A 396 -5.16 -19.00 -31.54
N LYS A 397 -6.24 -18.93 -30.74
CA LYS A 397 -7.63 -19.12 -31.18
C LYS A 397 -8.44 -17.82 -31.26
N LYS A 398 -7.78 -16.66 -31.22
CA LYS A 398 -8.33 -15.29 -31.35
C LYS A 398 -9.34 -14.81 -30.28
N ASP A 399 -10.01 -15.69 -29.53
CA ASP A 399 -11.05 -15.29 -28.54
C ASP A 399 -10.60 -15.27 -27.07
N VAL A 400 -9.38 -14.77 -26.76
CA VAL A 400 -8.92 -14.66 -25.36
C VAL A 400 -9.76 -13.69 -24.56
N LEU A 401 -10.02 -12.52 -25.13
CA LEU A 401 -10.73 -11.44 -24.46
C LEU A 401 -12.18 -11.85 -24.18
N HIS A 402 -12.86 -12.53 -25.10
CA HIS A 402 -14.21 -13.05 -24.87
C HIS A 402 -14.25 -14.12 -23.78
N LEU A 403 -13.29 -15.06 -23.76
CA LEU A 403 -13.21 -16.05 -22.69
C LEU A 403 -12.95 -15.38 -21.34
N LEU A 404 -12.01 -14.43 -21.30
CA LEU A 404 -11.71 -13.69 -20.07
C LEU A 404 -12.91 -12.89 -19.61
N HIS A 405 -13.60 -12.18 -20.52
CA HIS A 405 -14.83 -11.46 -20.21
C HIS A 405 -15.87 -12.35 -19.55
N HIS A 406 -16.17 -13.51 -20.15
CA HIS A 406 -17.15 -14.45 -19.59
C HIS A 406 -16.74 -15.00 -18.21
N LEU A 407 -15.43 -15.21 -17.99
CA LEU A 407 -14.91 -15.59 -16.67
C LEU A 407 -15.01 -14.44 -15.67
N SER A 408 -14.65 -13.23 -16.09
CA SER A 408 -14.72 -12.00 -15.29
C SER A 408 -16.15 -11.75 -14.81
N GLU A 409 -17.15 -11.93 -15.67
CA GLU A 409 -18.56 -11.79 -15.29
C GLU A 409 -18.94 -12.77 -14.18
N LYS A 410 -18.61 -14.05 -14.33
CA LYS A 410 -18.86 -15.08 -13.31
C LYS A 410 -18.14 -14.79 -11.99
N ILE A 411 -16.95 -14.19 -12.06
CA ILE A 411 -16.18 -13.80 -10.88
C ILE A 411 -16.88 -12.64 -10.18
N LEU A 412 -17.24 -11.60 -10.91
CA LEU A 412 -17.93 -10.42 -10.38
C LEU A 412 -19.30 -10.74 -9.82
N ASP A 413 -20.02 -11.73 -10.38
CA ASP A 413 -21.29 -12.23 -9.82
C ASP A 413 -21.12 -12.85 -8.44
N LYS A 414 -19.94 -13.42 -8.16
CA LYS A 414 -19.62 -14.03 -6.86
C LYS A 414 -18.99 -13.05 -5.87
N THR A 415 -18.12 -12.16 -6.32
CA THR A 415 -17.41 -11.22 -5.42
C THR A 415 -18.23 -9.98 -5.09
N GLY A 416 -19.10 -9.55 -6.00
CA GLY A 416 -19.78 -8.27 -5.93
C GLY A 416 -18.84 -7.07 -6.16
N ILE A 417 -19.43 -5.87 -6.05
CA ILE A 417 -18.71 -4.59 -6.05
C ILE A 417 -19.20 -3.76 -4.86
N PHE A 418 -18.33 -2.88 -4.34
CA PHE A 418 -18.72 -1.94 -3.32
C PHE A 418 -19.47 -0.75 -3.92
N HIS A 419 -20.58 -0.34 -3.31
CA HIS A 419 -21.28 0.91 -3.58
C HIS A 419 -21.79 1.53 -2.28
N ASN A 420 -21.40 2.77 -2.00
CA ASN A 420 -21.64 3.41 -0.69
C ASN A 420 -23.13 3.65 -0.34
N LYS A 421 -23.96 4.07 -1.31
CA LYS A 421 -25.39 4.40 -1.08
C LYS A 421 -26.40 3.30 -1.38
N LYS A 422 -25.97 2.16 -1.94
CA LYS A 422 -26.88 1.08 -2.32
C LYS A 422 -26.83 0.03 -1.22
N ASN A 423 -27.94 -0.14 -0.49
CA ASN A 423 -28.06 -1.16 0.56
C ASN A 423 -27.62 -2.53 0.00
N ASN A 424 -26.74 -3.22 0.74
CA ASN A 424 -26.19 -4.55 0.43
C ASN A 424 -25.23 -4.66 -0.78
N SER A 425 -24.68 -3.56 -1.32
CA SER A 425 -23.63 -3.63 -2.34
C SER A 425 -22.24 -3.56 -1.71
N LEU A 426 -21.83 -4.64 -1.04
CA LEU A 426 -20.47 -4.79 -0.54
C LEU A 426 -19.71 -5.78 -1.41
N GLN A 427 -18.41 -5.54 -1.58
CA GLN A 427 -17.52 -6.58 -2.09
C GLN A 427 -17.26 -7.56 -0.95
N THR A 428 -17.67 -8.81 -1.14
CA THR A 428 -17.61 -9.88 -0.12
C THR A 428 -16.59 -10.96 -0.46
N GLY A 429 -15.96 -10.90 -1.64
CA GLY A 429 -14.89 -11.79 -2.03
C GLY A 429 -13.84 -11.09 -2.89
N VAL A 430 -12.76 -11.80 -3.21
CA VAL A 430 -11.65 -11.24 -3.98
C VAL A 430 -11.08 -12.23 -4.98
N ILE A 431 -10.75 -11.73 -6.17
CA ILE A 431 -9.94 -12.45 -7.15
C ILE A 431 -8.45 -12.22 -6.87
N ARG A 432 -7.70 -13.31 -6.82
CA ARG A 432 -6.25 -13.30 -6.67
C ARG A 432 -5.60 -13.92 -7.89
N THR A 433 -4.87 -13.11 -8.65
CA THR A 433 -4.09 -13.57 -9.80
C THR A 433 -2.69 -14.00 -9.35
N ASN A 434 -2.26 -15.19 -9.78
CA ASN A 434 -0.88 -15.64 -9.54
C ASN A 434 0.04 -15.17 -10.66
N CYS A 435 1.17 -14.57 -10.28
CA CYS A 435 2.25 -14.24 -11.20
C CYS A 435 3.50 -15.05 -10.85
N VAL A 436 3.98 -15.86 -11.80
CA VAL A 436 5.30 -16.49 -11.69
C VAL A 436 6.32 -15.62 -12.42
N ASP A 437 6.11 -15.30 -13.71
CA ASP A 437 7.19 -14.71 -14.52
C ASP A 437 6.80 -13.68 -15.59
N CYS A 438 5.55 -13.24 -15.67
CA CYS A 438 5.07 -12.44 -16.80
C CYS A 438 4.04 -11.43 -16.32
N LEU A 439 4.55 -10.26 -16.00
CA LEU A 439 3.73 -9.13 -15.60
C LEU A 439 2.62 -8.86 -16.62
N ASP A 440 2.94 -8.99 -17.91
CA ASP A 440 2.02 -8.79 -19.02
C ASP A 440 0.79 -9.71 -18.97
N ARG A 441 0.99 -11.04 -18.77
CA ARG A 441 -0.14 -11.99 -18.67
C ARG A 441 -1.06 -11.62 -17.50
N THR A 442 -0.46 -11.24 -16.37
CA THR A 442 -1.25 -10.85 -15.18
C THR A 442 -1.95 -9.52 -15.37
N ASN A 443 -1.32 -8.54 -16.01
CA ASN A 443 -1.93 -7.24 -16.29
C ASN A 443 -3.11 -7.41 -17.25
N THR A 444 -2.97 -8.18 -18.35
CA THR A 444 -4.08 -8.45 -19.29
C THR A 444 -5.26 -9.13 -18.60
N ALA A 445 -5.00 -10.11 -17.73
CA ALA A 445 -6.05 -10.79 -16.99
C ALA A 445 -6.76 -9.85 -16.00
N GLN A 446 -6.00 -9.03 -15.26
CA GLN A 446 -6.56 -8.06 -14.32
C GLN A 446 -7.35 -6.96 -15.03
N PHE A 447 -6.85 -6.47 -16.16
CA PHE A 447 -7.53 -5.52 -17.04
C PHE A 447 -8.88 -6.06 -17.49
N ALA A 448 -8.95 -7.30 -17.98
CA ALA A 448 -10.22 -7.89 -18.42
C ALA A 448 -11.26 -7.98 -17.29
N VAL A 449 -10.82 -8.20 -16.03
CA VAL A 449 -11.73 -8.18 -14.87
C VAL A 449 -12.13 -6.75 -14.51
N PHE A 450 -11.19 -5.81 -14.54
CA PHE A 450 -11.44 -4.39 -14.26
C PHE A 450 -12.36 -3.74 -15.29
N LYS A 451 -12.24 -4.11 -16.56
CA LYS A 451 -13.16 -3.71 -17.64
C LYS A 451 -14.60 -4.12 -17.34
N CYS A 452 -14.83 -5.40 -17.02
CA CYS A 452 -16.17 -5.87 -16.62
C CYS A 452 -16.65 -5.22 -15.30
N ALA A 453 -15.73 -4.92 -14.38
CA ALA A 453 -16.07 -4.21 -13.14
C ALA A 453 -16.49 -2.76 -13.42
N LEU A 454 -15.80 -2.08 -14.34
CA LEU A 454 -16.09 -0.71 -14.75
C LEU A 454 -17.51 -0.62 -15.32
N GLU A 455 -17.89 -1.54 -16.20
CA GLU A 455 -19.25 -1.63 -16.75
C GLU A 455 -20.30 -1.74 -15.63
N ARG A 456 -20.09 -2.64 -14.67
CA ARG A 456 -21.02 -2.81 -13.53
C ARG A 456 -21.05 -1.59 -12.62
N GLN A 457 -19.92 -0.94 -12.40
CA GLN A 457 -19.81 0.28 -11.60
C GLN A 457 -20.60 1.42 -12.27
N LEU A 458 -20.40 1.65 -13.58
CA LEU A 458 -21.12 2.66 -14.35
C LEU A 458 -22.63 2.39 -14.39
N CYS A 459 -23.05 1.13 -14.54
CA CYS A 459 -24.45 0.75 -14.41
C CYS A 459 -25.00 1.00 -13.00
N SER A 460 -24.23 0.65 -11.96
CA SER A 460 -24.67 0.86 -10.58
C SER A 460 -24.76 2.34 -10.20
N LEU A 461 -23.98 3.21 -10.84
CA LEU A 461 -24.06 4.66 -10.71
C LEU A 461 -25.23 5.27 -11.51
N GLY A 462 -25.95 4.49 -12.32
CA GLY A 462 -27.04 5.00 -13.17
C GLY A 462 -26.53 5.88 -14.31
N ILE A 463 -25.29 5.66 -14.76
CA ILE A 463 -24.71 6.37 -15.91
C ILE A 463 -25.06 5.63 -17.21
N ILE A 464 -25.10 4.29 -17.17
CA ILE A 464 -25.44 3.44 -18.31
C ILE A 464 -26.61 2.52 -17.94
N GLU A 465 -27.61 2.40 -18.81
CA GLU A 465 -28.85 1.63 -18.56
C GLU A 465 -28.71 0.11 -18.77
N GLN A 466 -27.80 -0.35 -19.64
CA GLN A 466 -27.55 -1.77 -19.90
C GLN A 466 -26.05 -2.07 -19.92
N LYS A 467 -25.68 -3.34 -19.64
CA LYS A 467 -24.34 -3.85 -19.93
C LYS A 467 -24.15 -3.86 -21.45
N THR A 468 -23.76 -2.74 -22.03
CA THR A 468 -23.53 -2.68 -23.46
C THR A 468 -22.22 -3.43 -23.77
N PRO A 469 -22.21 -4.29 -24.80
CA PRO A 469 -20.98 -4.94 -25.27
C PRO A 469 -19.95 -3.93 -25.84
N ASP A 470 -20.36 -2.67 -26.03
CA ASP A 470 -19.53 -1.54 -26.46
C ASP A 470 -18.81 -0.83 -25.29
N ALA A 471 -18.25 -1.60 -24.37
CA ALA A 471 -17.06 -1.18 -23.63
C ALA A 471 -15.81 -1.13 -24.55
N ASN A 472 -15.99 -0.86 -25.85
CA ASN A 472 -15.01 -0.23 -26.73
C ASN A 472 -15.11 1.31 -26.63
N SER A 473 -15.82 1.82 -25.62
CA SER A 473 -15.89 3.23 -25.30
C SER A 473 -14.54 3.71 -24.78
N HIS A 474 -14.16 4.93 -25.15
CA HIS A 474 -12.97 5.66 -24.70
C HIS A 474 -12.54 5.45 -23.23
N ALA A 475 -13.49 5.15 -22.32
CA ALA A 475 -13.21 4.81 -20.93
C ALA A 475 -12.41 3.50 -20.76
N ALA A 476 -12.65 2.49 -21.59
CA ALA A 476 -11.92 1.23 -21.58
C ALA A 476 -10.49 1.40 -22.12
N ASP A 477 -10.31 2.22 -23.15
CA ASP A 477 -8.97 2.55 -23.68
C ASP A 477 -8.14 3.28 -22.62
N ILE A 478 -8.75 4.27 -21.94
CA ILE A 478 -8.06 4.97 -20.85
C ILE A 478 -7.75 4.02 -19.69
N LEU A 479 -8.64 3.08 -19.37
CA LEU A 479 -8.34 2.06 -18.36
C LEU A 479 -7.19 1.13 -18.81
N GLU A 480 -7.08 0.82 -20.11
CA GLU A 480 -5.98 0.04 -20.67
C GLU A 480 -4.65 0.79 -20.51
N ASP A 481 -4.60 2.07 -20.89
CA ASP A 481 -3.44 2.95 -20.72
C ASP A 481 -3.01 3.03 -19.24
N MET A 482 -3.98 3.24 -18.33
CA MET A 482 -3.71 3.27 -16.88
C MET A 482 -3.17 1.93 -16.35
N MET A 483 -3.62 0.81 -16.92
CA MET A 483 -3.15 -0.53 -16.54
C MET A 483 -1.76 -0.84 -17.12
N GLU A 484 -1.41 -0.26 -18.28
CA GLU A 484 -0.06 -0.31 -18.85
C GLU A 484 0.92 0.48 -17.98
N ASP A 485 0.59 1.74 -17.63
CA ASP A 485 1.37 2.58 -16.71
C ASP A 485 1.58 1.90 -15.34
N LEU A 486 0.53 1.28 -14.81
CA LEU A 486 0.59 0.46 -13.59
C LEU A 486 1.56 -0.71 -13.78
N GLY A 487 1.47 -1.40 -14.92
CA GLY A 487 2.35 -2.49 -15.29
C GLY A 487 3.81 -2.10 -15.26
N ASP A 488 4.17 -1.05 -15.98
CA ASP A 488 5.56 -0.57 -16.07
C ASP A 488 6.10 -0.13 -14.72
N THR A 489 5.26 0.57 -13.94
CA THR A 489 5.61 1.00 -12.59
C THR A 489 5.92 -0.20 -11.69
N LEU A 490 5.07 -1.23 -11.73
CA LEU A 490 5.31 -2.47 -10.99
C LEU A 490 6.51 -3.25 -11.56
N ALA A 491 6.78 -3.19 -12.87
CA ALA A 491 7.95 -3.87 -13.46
C ALA A 491 9.25 -3.37 -12.85
N ILE A 492 9.42 -2.04 -12.77
CA ILE A 492 10.60 -1.38 -12.20
C ILE A 492 10.75 -1.78 -10.72
N GLN A 493 9.64 -1.75 -9.99
CA GLN A 493 9.60 -2.12 -8.57
C GLN A 493 10.00 -3.58 -8.29
N TYR A 494 9.76 -4.48 -9.25
CA TYR A 494 10.06 -5.91 -9.12
C TYR A 494 11.42 -6.29 -9.72
N GLY A 495 11.85 -5.60 -10.78
CA GLY A 495 13.09 -5.87 -11.51
C GLY A 495 14.32 -5.62 -10.66
N GLY A 496 14.29 -4.56 -9.84
CA GLY A 496 15.47 -4.05 -9.15
C GLY A 496 16.35 -3.24 -10.07
#